data_AF-A0AA97P0W7-F1
#
_entry.id   AF-A0AA97P0W7-F1
#
_cell.length_a   1.000
_cell.length_b   1.000
_cell.length_c   1.000
_cell.angle_alpha   90.00
_cell.angle_beta   90.00
_cell.angle_gamma   90.00
#
_symmetry.space_group_name_H-M   'P 1'
#
loop_
_entity.id
_entity.type
_entity.pdbx_description
1 polymer ?
#
loop_
_entity_poly.entity_id
_entity_poly.type
_entity_poly.pdbx_seq_one_letter_code
_entity_poly.pdbx_strand_id
1 'polypeptide(L)'
;MTEEKETYRGNCRCAAFVFEVTIPKIKEVEICKCSICYKKNYAFLFVDKKDLRVVKGSMEDFTTYTFGEGIMKHMFCPKCSMMTVCTHGKFPDQYVVNARSLQGPVDIWNMPKTVDPGKEHKPDYVPPDDSDLPEPKAEIEGESKIYHGSCHCGDIRVKLKMEPWRHLDLLESTAGHHQPRLVERQVLDVRRGRGEAWRAVLLQALRRLRG
;
A
#
# COMPACT_ATOMS: atom_id res chain seq x y z
N MET A 1 17.24 -32.34 -2.29
CA MET A 1 17.60 -31.65 -1.03
C MET A 1 16.43 -30.77 -0.66
N THR A 2 15.80 -30.98 0.49
CA THR A 2 14.72 -30.11 1.00
C THR A 2 15.34 -28.78 1.41
N GLU A 3 14.84 -27.66 0.87
CA GLU A 3 15.28 -26.32 1.29
C GLU A 3 15.01 -26.14 2.80
N GLU A 4 15.96 -25.56 3.52
CA GLU A 4 15.83 -25.29 4.95
C GLU A 4 14.68 -24.31 5.19
N LYS A 5 13.79 -24.65 6.13
CA LYS A 5 12.61 -23.85 6.47
C LYS A 5 12.85 -23.06 7.75
N GLU A 6 12.37 -21.83 7.75
CA GLU A 6 12.33 -20.93 8.91
C GLU A 6 10.89 -20.75 9.37
N THR A 7 10.68 -20.49 10.66
CA THR A 7 9.35 -20.17 11.20
C THR A 7 9.21 -18.68 11.42
N TYR A 8 8.22 -18.07 10.77
CA TYR A 8 7.89 -16.66 10.90
C TYR A 8 6.58 -16.50 11.67
N ARG A 9 6.62 -15.73 12.75
CA ARG A 9 5.42 -15.38 13.53
C ARG A 9 4.77 -14.14 12.95
N GLY A 10 3.44 -14.11 12.91
CA GLY A 10 2.66 -12.96 12.47
C GLY A 10 1.40 -12.74 13.31
N ASN A 11 0.83 -11.54 13.21
CA ASN A 11 -0.38 -11.17 13.93
C ASN A 11 -1.13 -10.02 13.24
N CYS A 12 -2.42 -9.93 13.51
CA CYS A 12 -3.15 -8.68 13.25
C CYS A 12 -2.71 -7.58 14.23
N ARG A 13 -2.95 -6.30 13.93
CA ARG A 13 -2.49 -5.16 14.76
C ARG A 13 -2.84 -5.26 16.25
N CYS A 14 -4.01 -5.78 16.61
CA CYS A 14 -4.45 -5.91 18.00
C CYS A 14 -4.07 -7.26 18.65
N ALA A 15 -3.38 -8.15 17.93
CA ALA A 15 -2.99 -9.48 18.38
C ALA A 15 -4.18 -10.36 18.85
N ALA A 16 -5.38 -10.10 18.34
CA ALA A 16 -6.51 -11.02 18.46
C ALA A 16 -6.27 -12.29 17.65
N PHE A 17 -5.57 -12.16 16.52
CA PHE A 17 -5.12 -13.27 15.67
C PHE A 17 -3.61 -13.31 15.68
N VAL A 18 -3.05 -14.47 16.03
CA VAL A 18 -1.61 -14.75 16.00
C VAL A 18 -1.43 -16.07 15.28
N PHE A 19 -0.48 -16.12 14.36
CA PHE A 19 -0.19 -17.29 13.55
C PHE A 19 1.31 -17.43 13.34
N GLU A 20 1.71 -18.61 12.89
CA GLU A 20 3.07 -18.94 12.48
C GLU A 20 3.04 -19.59 11.11
N VAL A 21 4.05 -19.30 10.30
CA VAL A 21 4.27 -19.95 9.00
C VAL A 21 5.66 -20.55 8.95
N THR A 22 5.77 -21.81 8.52
CA THR A 22 7.05 -22.53 8.41
C THR A 22 7.36 -22.81 6.94
N ILE A 23 8.16 -21.93 6.34
CA ILE A 23 8.43 -21.88 4.89
C ILE A 23 9.93 -21.67 4.65
N PRO A 24 10.44 -21.91 3.43
CA PRO A 24 11.79 -21.49 3.07
C PRO A 24 12.02 -20.01 3.33
N LYS A 25 13.29 -19.63 3.46
CA LYS A 25 13.67 -18.23 3.69
C LYS A 25 12.99 -17.30 2.68
N ILE A 26 12.29 -16.30 3.19
CA ILE A 26 11.56 -15.34 2.36
C ILE A 26 12.57 -14.46 1.60
N LYS A 27 12.62 -14.62 0.27
CA LYS A 27 13.52 -13.86 -0.62
C LYS A 27 12.80 -12.76 -1.41
N GLU A 28 11.50 -12.93 -1.63
CA GLU A 28 10.65 -12.00 -2.37
C GLU A 28 9.21 -12.08 -1.87
N VAL A 29 8.40 -11.09 -2.25
CA VAL A 29 6.95 -11.07 -2.07
C VAL A 29 6.27 -10.71 -3.39
N GLU A 30 5.03 -11.13 -3.54
CA GLU A 30 4.22 -10.69 -4.68
C GLU A 30 3.41 -9.44 -4.33
N ILE A 31 3.40 -8.46 -5.24
CA ILE A 31 2.49 -7.31 -5.18
C ILE A 31 1.60 -7.31 -6.43
N CYS A 32 0.31 -7.05 -6.23
CA CYS A 32 -0.65 -6.96 -7.32
C CYS A 32 -1.09 -5.51 -7.55
N LYS A 33 -1.20 -5.11 -8.81
CA LYS A 33 -1.63 -3.76 -9.22
C LYS A 33 -3.15 -3.60 -9.39
N CYS A 34 -3.96 -4.60 -9.01
CA CYS A 34 -5.41 -4.48 -9.05
C CYS A 34 -5.92 -3.45 -8.02
N SER A 35 -7.16 -3.00 -8.17
CA SER A 35 -7.74 -1.90 -7.39
C SER A 35 -7.71 -2.10 -5.87
N ILE A 36 -8.07 -3.28 -5.39
CA ILE A 36 -8.08 -3.58 -3.94
C ILE A 36 -6.65 -3.63 -3.41
N CYS A 37 -5.74 -4.27 -4.13
CA CYS A 37 -4.34 -4.43 -3.73
C CYS A 37 -3.61 -3.09 -3.74
N TYR A 38 -3.95 -2.21 -4.69
CA TYR A 38 -3.49 -0.82 -4.70
C TYR A 38 -3.96 -0.05 -3.46
N LYS A 39 -5.27 -0.08 -3.15
CA LYS A 39 -5.84 0.63 -1.98
C LYS A 39 -5.30 0.10 -0.64
N LYS A 40 -4.99 -1.20 -0.56
CA LYS A 40 -4.60 -1.87 0.70
C LYS A 40 -3.09 -2.12 0.83
N ASN A 41 -2.33 -1.94 -0.25
CA ASN A 41 -0.88 -2.13 -0.32
C ASN A 41 -0.43 -3.52 0.19
N TYR A 42 -1.12 -4.56 -0.27
CA TYR A 42 -0.81 -5.94 0.12
C TYR A 42 0.55 -6.39 -0.43
N ALA A 43 1.24 -7.23 0.34
CA ALA A 43 2.43 -7.97 -0.09
C ALA A 43 2.19 -9.45 0.26
N PHE A 44 2.12 -10.30 -0.74
CA PHE A 44 1.62 -11.66 -0.60
C PHE A 44 2.74 -12.70 -0.54
N LEU A 45 2.51 -13.71 0.29
CA LEU A 45 3.25 -14.96 0.36
C LEU A 45 2.26 -16.11 0.21
N PHE A 46 2.51 -17.02 -0.72
CA PHE A 46 1.72 -18.22 -0.89
C PHE A 46 2.28 -19.30 0.03
N VAL A 47 1.45 -19.80 0.95
CA VAL A 47 1.87 -20.72 2.01
C VAL A 47 0.91 -21.91 2.00
N ASP A 48 1.44 -23.12 1.90
CA ASP A 48 0.63 -24.33 2.03
C ASP A 48 -0.11 -24.34 3.36
N LYS A 49 -1.38 -24.74 3.37
CA LYS A 49 -2.21 -24.75 4.59
C LYS A 49 -1.56 -25.53 5.74
N LYS A 50 -0.84 -26.62 5.44
CA LYS A 50 -0.11 -27.43 6.43
C LYS A 50 1.04 -26.69 7.12
N ASP A 51 1.59 -25.67 6.45
CA ASP A 51 2.74 -24.90 6.91
C ASP A 51 2.31 -23.63 7.67
N LEU A 52 1.00 -23.37 7.81
CA LEU A 52 0.45 -22.30 8.63
C LEU A 52 -0.24 -22.87 9.87
N ARG A 53 0.16 -22.37 11.05
CA ARG A 53 -0.45 -22.71 12.33
C ARG A 53 -1.06 -21.47 12.97
N VAL A 54 -2.34 -21.54 13.33
CA VAL A 54 -2.97 -20.51 14.16
C VAL A 54 -2.58 -20.74 15.62
N VAL A 55 -1.99 -19.72 16.25
CA VAL A 55 -1.55 -19.74 17.65
C VAL A 55 -2.62 -19.12 18.56
N LYS A 56 -3.37 -18.13 18.06
CA LYS A 56 -4.47 -17.46 18.78
C LYS A 56 -5.53 -16.96 17.81
N GLY A 57 -6.80 -17.08 18.22
CA GLY A 57 -7.98 -16.79 17.40
C GLY A 57 -8.37 -17.98 16.52
N SER A 58 -9.42 -17.83 15.71
CA SER A 58 -9.83 -18.83 14.72
C SER A 58 -9.81 -18.25 13.30
N MET A 59 -9.58 -19.09 12.28
CA MET A 59 -9.78 -18.68 10.89
C MET A 59 -11.24 -18.27 10.61
N GLU A 60 -12.18 -18.76 11.39
CA GLU A 60 -13.62 -18.49 11.24
C GLU A 60 -14.04 -17.12 11.80
N ASP A 61 -13.26 -16.53 12.72
CA ASP A 61 -13.58 -15.24 13.34
C ASP A 61 -13.20 -14.05 12.45
N PHE A 62 -12.56 -14.30 11.31
CA PHE A 62 -12.18 -13.24 10.38
C PHE A 62 -13.39 -12.69 9.64
N THR A 63 -13.44 -11.37 9.51
CA THR A 63 -14.33 -10.76 8.53
C THR A 63 -13.75 -10.99 7.14
N THR A 64 -14.60 -11.41 6.20
CA THR A 64 -14.19 -11.70 4.82
C THR A 64 -14.75 -10.64 3.88
N TYR A 65 -13.88 -10.11 3.00
CA TYR A 65 -14.27 -9.28 1.88
C TYR A 65 -13.96 -9.98 0.56
N THR A 66 -14.95 -10.01 -0.33
CA THR A 66 -14.91 -10.67 -1.64
C THR A 66 -15.61 -9.77 -2.66
N PHE A 67 -15.13 -9.75 -3.89
CA PHE A 67 -15.66 -8.94 -4.98
C PHE A 67 -15.40 -9.64 -6.33
N GLY A 68 -15.96 -9.10 -7.41
CA GLY A 68 -15.85 -9.70 -8.75
C GLY A 68 -16.41 -11.12 -8.76
N GLU A 69 -15.68 -12.05 -9.37
CA GLU A 69 -16.03 -13.49 -9.41
C GLU A 69 -15.85 -14.21 -8.06
N GLY A 70 -15.34 -13.51 -7.05
CA GLY A 70 -15.16 -14.04 -5.71
C GLY A 70 -14.07 -15.09 -5.56
N ILE A 71 -13.10 -15.11 -6.48
CA ILE A 71 -11.94 -16.02 -6.45
C ILE A 71 -11.11 -15.85 -5.17
N MET A 72 -10.97 -14.63 -4.67
CA MET A 72 -10.19 -14.35 -3.46
C MET A 72 -11.08 -13.91 -2.30
N LYS A 73 -10.83 -14.49 -1.13
CA LYS A 73 -11.48 -14.11 0.13
C LYS A 73 -10.45 -13.37 0.98
N HIS A 74 -10.54 -12.05 1.07
CA HIS A 74 -9.64 -11.24 1.88
C HIS A 74 -10.09 -11.28 3.33
N MET A 75 -9.33 -11.94 4.21
CA MET A 75 -9.72 -12.17 5.60
C MET A 75 -8.97 -11.21 6.53
N PHE A 76 -9.72 -10.37 7.25
CA PHE A 76 -9.16 -9.35 8.14
C PHE A 76 -9.79 -9.36 9.52
N CYS A 77 -9.00 -8.90 10.49
CA CYS A 77 -9.44 -8.87 11.88
C CYS A 77 -10.64 -7.91 12.03
N PRO A 78 -11.80 -8.34 12.57
CA PRO A 78 -12.93 -7.44 12.80
C PRO A 78 -12.63 -6.28 13.74
N LYS A 79 -11.62 -6.40 14.62
CA LYS A 79 -11.28 -5.38 15.62
C LYS A 79 -10.35 -4.28 15.10
N CYS A 80 -9.40 -4.62 14.23
CA CYS A 80 -8.39 -3.68 13.77
C CYS A 80 -8.25 -3.56 12.25
N SER A 81 -9.10 -4.28 11.50
CA SER A 81 -9.18 -4.27 10.04
C SER A 81 -7.90 -4.64 9.28
N MET A 82 -6.88 -5.12 9.99
CA MET A 82 -5.66 -5.63 9.37
C MET A 82 -5.95 -6.97 8.70
N MET A 83 -5.72 -7.03 7.39
CA MET A 83 -5.74 -8.26 6.61
C MET A 83 -4.46 -9.05 6.89
N THR A 84 -4.61 -10.31 7.28
CA THR A 84 -3.48 -11.21 7.60
C THR A 84 -3.37 -12.34 6.60
N VAL A 85 -4.49 -12.92 6.18
CA VAL A 85 -4.53 -14.06 5.26
C VAL A 85 -5.66 -13.88 4.24
N CYS A 86 -5.54 -14.57 3.11
CA CYS A 86 -6.61 -14.77 2.14
C CYS A 86 -6.70 -16.25 1.77
N THR A 87 -7.84 -16.68 1.25
CA THR A 87 -7.93 -17.91 0.43
C THR A 87 -8.07 -17.52 -1.04
N HIS A 88 -7.55 -18.35 -1.95
CA HIS A 88 -7.61 -18.09 -3.38
C HIS A 88 -8.11 -19.33 -4.14
N GLY A 89 -9.14 -19.17 -4.98
CA GLY A 89 -9.81 -20.28 -5.67
C GLY A 89 -8.90 -21.09 -6.60
N LYS A 90 -7.88 -20.46 -7.19
CA LYS A 90 -6.86 -21.15 -8.01
C LYS A 90 -5.80 -21.91 -7.17
N PHE A 91 -5.70 -21.61 -5.88
CA PHE A 91 -4.72 -22.20 -4.97
C PHE A 91 -5.44 -22.74 -3.71
N PRO A 92 -6.34 -23.74 -3.87
CA PRO A 92 -7.24 -24.17 -2.81
C PRO A 92 -6.53 -24.75 -1.59
N ASP A 93 -5.30 -25.27 -1.75
CA ASP A 93 -4.50 -25.87 -0.68
C ASP A 93 -3.54 -24.87 -0.01
N GLN A 94 -3.63 -23.59 -0.37
CA GLN A 94 -2.76 -22.54 0.15
C GLN A 94 -3.55 -21.42 0.82
N TYR A 95 -2.93 -20.83 1.83
CA TYR A 95 -3.25 -19.48 2.28
C TYR A 95 -2.35 -18.48 1.57
N VAL A 96 -2.91 -17.31 1.27
CA VAL A 96 -2.13 -16.16 0.82
C VAL A 96 -1.93 -15.23 2.00
N VAL A 97 -0.75 -15.25 2.60
CA VAL A 97 -0.39 -14.49 3.79
C VAL A 97 0.03 -13.08 3.39
N ASN A 98 -0.46 -12.07 4.10
CA ASN A 98 0.06 -10.72 3.99
C ASN A 98 1.38 -10.63 4.75
N ALA A 99 2.50 -10.57 4.05
CA ALA A 99 3.84 -10.50 4.61
C ALA A 99 4.03 -9.30 5.56
N ARG A 100 3.25 -8.23 5.39
CA ARG A 100 3.23 -7.06 6.29
C ARG A 100 2.66 -7.35 7.69
N SER A 101 2.12 -8.55 7.91
CA SER A 101 1.64 -8.99 9.22
C SER A 101 2.65 -9.84 9.99
N LEU A 102 3.83 -10.11 9.44
CA LEU A 102 4.90 -10.85 10.10
C LEU A 102 5.67 -9.93 11.09
N GLN A 103 6.10 -10.49 12.21
CA GLN A 103 6.83 -9.80 13.30
C GLN A 103 8.36 -9.84 13.13
N GLY A 104 8.88 -10.76 12.31
CA GLY A 104 10.32 -11.01 12.15
C GLY A 104 11.03 -9.99 11.24
N PRO A 105 12.34 -10.16 11.01
CA PRO A 105 13.16 -9.26 10.18
C PRO A 105 12.88 -9.46 8.69
N VAL A 106 11.64 -9.24 8.26
CA VAL A 106 11.26 -9.21 6.85
C VAL A 106 11.20 -7.76 6.42
N ASP A 107 12.23 -7.31 5.73
CA ASP A 107 12.28 -5.96 5.17
C ASP A 107 11.41 -5.87 3.91
N ILE A 108 10.09 -5.83 4.12
CA ILE A 108 9.09 -5.71 3.03
C ILE A 108 9.36 -4.47 2.17
N TRP A 109 9.96 -3.42 2.74
CA TRP A 109 10.22 -2.17 2.02
C TRP A 109 11.29 -2.36 0.97
N ASN A 110 12.41 -2.99 1.32
CA ASN A 110 13.57 -3.10 0.43
C ASN A 110 13.73 -4.46 -0.26
N MET A 111 12.98 -5.49 0.16
CA MET A 111 13.09 -6.80 -0.48
C MET A 111 12.60 -6.81 -1.94
N PRO A 112 13.08 -7.74 -2.78
CA PRO A 112 12.55 -7.97 -4.13
C PRO A 112 11.03 -8.18 -4.15
N LYS A 113 10.39 -7.66 -5.19
CA LYS A 113 8.93 -7.73 -5.37
C LYS A 113 8.64 -8.24 -6.77
N THR A 114 7.97 -9.38 -6.85
CA THR A 114 7.36 -9.86 -8.10
C THR A 114 6.05 -9.11 -8.29
N VAL A 115 5.78 -8.64 -9.51
CA VAL A 115 4.63 -7.79 -9.81
C VAL A 115 3.62 -8.54 -10.64
N ASP A 116 2.48 -8.85 -10.04
CA ASP A 116 1.29 -9.22 -10.79
C ASP A 116 0.65 -7.96 -11.40
N PRO A 117 0.53 -7.87 -12.74
CA PRO A 117 -0.07 -6.72 -13.39
C PRO A 117 -1.53 -6.49 -13.01
N GLY A 118 -2.25 -7.51 -12.54
CA GLY A 118 -3.63 -7.44 -12.09
C GLY A 118 -4.67 -7.04 -13.15
N LYS A 119 -4.24 -6.64 -14.37
CA LYS A 119 -5.08 -6.15 -15.48
C LYS A 119 -5.95 -7.23 -16.12
N GLU A 120 -5.63 -8.49 -15.90
CA GLU A 120 -6.39 -9.62 -16.43
C GLU A 120 -7.58 -9.99 -15.53
N HIS A 121 -7.68 -9.41 -14.33
CA HIS A 121 -8.80 -9.65 -13.42
C HIS A 121 -9.99 -8.78 -13.81
N LYS A 122 -11.01 -9.39 -14.42
CA LYS A 122 -12.28 -8.74 -14.76
C LYS A 122 -13.31 -8.92 -13.64
N PRO A 123 -14.28 -7.99 -13.51
CA PRO A 123 -14.42 -6.73 -14.25
C PRO A 123 -13.43 -5.65 -13.77
N ASP A 124 -13.16 -4.65 -14.62
CA ASP A 124 -12.33 -3.51 -14.24
C ASP A 124 -12.98 -2.73 -13.09
N TYR A 125 -12.18 -2.30 -12.12
CA TYR A 125 -12.68 -1.50 -11.02
C TYR A 125 -13.11 -0.11 -11.50
N VAL A 126 -14.40 0.20 -11.33
CA VAL A 126 -14.94 1.53 -11.52
C VAL A 126 -14.98 2.22 -10.16
N PRO A 127 -14.28 3.36 -9.98
CA PRO A 127 -14.43 4.17 -8.78
C PRO A 127 -15.92 4.51 -8.54
N PRO A 128 -16.43 4.33 -7.31
CA PRO A 128 -17.80 4.68 -6.96
C PRO A 128 -18.12 6.13 -7.34
N ASP A 129 -19.26 6.35 -7.99
CA ASP A 129 -19.80 7.69 -8.22
C ASP A 129 -20.11 8.36 -6.89
N ASP A 130 -19.87 9.66 -6.79
CA ASP A 130 -20.16 10.47 -5.60
C ASP A 130 -20.90 11.77 -5.92
N SER A 131 -21.51 11.83 -7.11
CA SER A 131 -22.32 12.96 -7.57
C SER A 131 -23.50 13.28 -6.64
N ASP A 132 -24.03 12.28 -5.95
CA ASP A 132 -25.11 12.38 -4.96
C ASP A 132 -24.66 12.93 -3.59
N LEU A 133 -23.35 13.00 -3.32
CA LEU A 133 -22.85 13.56 -2.06
C LEU A 133 -22.94 15.09 -2.05
N PRO A 134 -23.34 15.69 -0.91
CA PRO A 134 -23.37 17.15 -0.77
C PRO A 134 -21.96 17.74 -0.90
N GLU A 135 -21.89 18.95 -1.44
CA GLU A 135 -20.63 19.67 -1.54
C GLU A 135 -20.06 20.03 -0.16
N PRO A 136 -18.73 19.91 0.06
CA PRO A 136 -18.14 20.26 1.34
C PRO A 136 -18.31 21.75 1.65
N LYS A 137 -18.81 22.05 2.86
CA LYS A 137 -19.13 23.41 3.32
C LYS A 137 -17.92 24.25 3.74
N ALA A 138 -16.70 23.69 3.68
CA ALA A 138 -15.50 24.39 4.12
C ALA A 138 -15.25 25.65 3.26
N GLU A 139 -15.05 26.77 3.93
CA GLU A 139 -14.55 28.01 3.33
C GLU A 139 -13.02 27.97 3.40
N ILE A 140 -12.37 28.02 2.25
CA ILE A 140 -10.91 27.96 2.12
C ILE A 140 -10.47 29.27 1.48
N GLU A 141 -9.57 29.98 2.14
CA GLU A 141 -9.02 31.23 1.62
C GLU A 141 -8.09 30.93 0.44
N GLY A 142 -8.36 31.54 -0.73
CA GLY A 142 -7.60 31.29 -1.95
C GLY A 142 -8.09 30.10 -2.77
N GLU A 143 -7.16 29.40 -3.41
CA GLU A 143 -7.49 28.29 -4.33
C GLU A 143 -7.92 27.05 -3.55
N SER A 144 -9.06 26.47 -3.92
CA SER A 144 -9.55 25.24 -3.32
C SER A 144 -9.83 24.18 -4.39
N LYS A 145 -9.64 22.91 -4.00
CA LYS A 145 -9.92 21.74 -4.84
C LYS A 145 -10.72 20.72 -4.05
N ILE A 146 -11.65 20.06 -4.71
CA ILE A 146 -12.37 18.91 -4.17
C ILE A 146 -11.63 17.63 -4.56
N TYR A 147 -11.37 16.80 -3.56
CA TYR A 147 -10.78 15.49 -3.67
C TYR A 147 -11.84 14.44 -3.36
N HIS A 148 -11.83 13.37 -4.13
CA HIS A 148 -12.82 12.30 -4.05
C HIS A 148 -12.16 11.05 -3.49
N GLY A 149 -12.85 10.35 -2.61
CA GLY A 149 -12.34 9.15 -1.97
C GLY A 149 -13.45 8.16 -1.68
N SER A 150 -13.08 6.88 -1.58
CA SER A 150 -14.04 5.82 -1.27
C SER A 150 -13.37 4.57 -0.70
N CYS A 151 -14.13 3.81 0.07
CA CYS A 151 -13.80 2.40 0.30
C CYS A 151 -13.92 1.62 -1.02
N HIS A 152 -13.37 0.42 -1.07
CA HIS A 152 -13.37 -0.37 -2.32
C HIS A 152 -14.79 -0.79 -2.75
N CYS A 153 -15.74 -1.02 -1.85
CA CYS A 153 -17.11 -1.35 -2.22
C CYS A 153 -17.97 -0.14 -2.61
N GLY A 154 -17.58 1.07 -2.22
CA GLY A 154 -18.36 2.29 -2.46
C GLY A 154 -19.42 2.63 -1.41
N ASP A 155 -19.60 1.80 -0.37
CA ASP A 155 -20.53 2.14 0.72
C ASP A 155 -20.10 3.39 1.49
N ILE A 156 -18.79 3.63 1.56
CA ILE A 156 -18.21 4.84 2.13
C ILE A 156 -17.59 5.61 0.98
N ARG A 157 -18.07 6.84 0.78
CA ARG A 157 -17.61 7.81 -0.21
C ARG A 157 -17.40 9.14 0.50
N VAL A 158 -16.39 9.90 0.09
CA VAL A 158 -16.03 11.18 0.70
C VAL A 158 -15.64 12.19 -0.36
N LYS A 159 -16.14 13.43 -0.18
CA LYS A 159 -15.63 14.63 -0.83
C LYS A 159 -14.87 15.46 0.19
N LEU A 160 -13.63 15.82 -0.11
CA LEU A 160 -12.78 16.65 0.72
C LEU A 160 -12.42 17.92 -0.03
N LYS A 161 -12.89 19.07 0.44
CA LYS A 161 -12.47 20.38 -0.06
C LYS A 161 -11.30 20.88 0.76
N MET A 162 -10.18 21.11 0.11
CA MET A 162 -8.98 21.67 0.73
C MET A 162 -8.15 22.46 -0.28
N GLU A 163 -7.17 23.23 0.20
CA GLU A 163 -6.16 23.79 -0.67
C GLU A 163 -5.48 22.68 -1.48
N PRO A 164 -5.19 22.88 -2.78
CA PRO A 164 -4.41 21.92 -3.54
C PRO A 164 -3.10 21.63 -2.80
N TRP A 165 -2.66 20.38 -2.80
CA TRP A 165 -1.33 20.02 -2.28
C TRP A 165 -0.26 20.80 -3.06
N ARG A 166 0.18 21.92 -2.51
CA ARG A 166 1.28 22.71 -3.04
C ARG A 166 2.59 22.04 -2.60
N HIS A 167 3.54 22.01 -3.53
CA HIS A 167 4.79 21.28 -3.41
C HIS A 167 5.58 21.59 -2.13
N LEU A 168 6.37 20.60 -1.71
CA LEU A 168 7.38 20.68 -0.66
C LEU A 168 8.28 21.92 -0.87
N ASP A 169 8.38 22.80 0.13
CA ASP A 169 9.40 23.84 0.13
C ASP A 169 10.77 23.19 0.47
N LEU A 170 11.70 23.20 -0.48
CA LEU A 170 13.10 22.89 -0.22
C LEU A 170 13.74 24.11 0.46
N LEU A 171 13.91 24.03 1.76
CA LEU A 171 14.63 25.03 2.56
C LEU A 171 16.06 24.54 2.81
N GLU A 172 17.05 25.21 2.24
CA GLU A 172 18.45 25.01 2.61
C GLU A 172 18.80 25.92 3.80
N SER A 173 19.35 25.34 4.88
CA SER A 173 20.06 26.11 5.90
C SER A 173 21.55 25.79 5.81
N THR A 174 22.38 26.78 5.45
CA THR A 174 23.81 26.69 5.70
C THR A 174 24.08 27.05 7.16
N ALA A 175 24.99 26.32 7.82
CA ALA A 175 25.35 26.60 9.20
C ALA A 175 25.86 28.05 9.34
N GLY A 176 25.09 28.91 10.02
CA GLY A 176 25.45 30.30 10.29
C GLY A 176 24.36 31.35 10.09
N HIS A 177 23.20 31.03 9.50
CA HIS A 177 22.08 31.99 9.36
C HIS A 177 20.84 31.54 10.15
N HIS A 178 20.30 32.43 11.00
CA HIS A 178 19.18 32.15 11.89
C HIS A 178 17.79 32.10 11.21
N GLN A 179 17.70 32.24 9.88
CA GLN A 179 16.46 32.02 9.13
C GLN A 179 16.75 31.31 7.79
N PRO A 180 16.08 30.19 7.46
CA PRO A 180 16.21 29.54 6.17
C PRO A 180 15.68 30.44 5.04
N ARG A 181 16.38 30.45 3.91
CA ARG A 181 16.03 31.27 2.75
C ARG A 181 15.40 30.38 1.67
N LEU A 182 14.26 30.80 1.10
CA LEU A 182 13.65 30.12 -0.03
C LEU A 182 14.60 30.22 -1.25
N VAL A 183 15.17 29.10 -1.70
CA VAL A 183 16.20 29.11 -2.76
C VAL A 183 15.58 28.99 -4.15
N GLU A 184 14.51 28.20 -4.31
CA GLU A 184 13.81 28.05 -5.60
C GLU A 184 12.39 27.50 -5.40
N ARG A 185 11.42 28.00 -6.18
CA ARG A 185 10.07 27.45 -6.25
C ARG A 185 9.93 26.65 -7.56
N GLN A 186 10.17 25.35 -7.52
CA GLN A 186 9.93 24.50 -8.69
C GLN A 186 8.52 23.90 -8.66
N VAL A 187 7.72 24.20 -9.69
CA VAL A 187 6.47 23.50 -9.97
C VAL A 187 6.84 22.19 -10.66
N LEU A 188 6.82 21.09 -9.91
CA LEU A 188 6.91 19.77 -10.53
C LEU A 188 5.55 19.43 -11.13
N ASP A 189 5.39 19.65 -12.43
CA ASP A 189 4.28 19.04 -13.18
C ASP A 189 4.46 17.52 -13.14
N VAL A 190 3.75 16.87 -12.21
CA VAL A 190 3.82 15.43 -11.93
C VAL A 190 3.35 14.58 -13.13
N ARG A 191 2.90 15.19 -14.22
CA ARG A 191 2.62 14.50 -15.49
C ARG A 191 3.88 14.05 -16.23
N ARG A 192 5.03 14.69 -16.02
CA ARG A 192 6.31 14.27 -16.64
C ARG A 192 7.10 13.39 -15.69
N GLY A 193 7.38 12.17 -16.13
CA GLY A 193 7.83 11.06 -15.30
C GLY A 193 9.04 11.36 -14.41
N ARG A 194 9.09 10.65 -13.28
CA ARG A 194 10.10 10.76 -12.20
C ARG A 194 11.57 10.84 -12.65
N GLY A 195 11.94 10.41 -13.86
CA GLY A 195 13.32 10.44 -14.36
C GLY A 195 13.83 11.79 -14.87
N GLU A 196 12.97 12.69 -15.34
CA GLU A 196 13.41 13.96 -15.94
C GLU A 196 13.75 15.03 -14.88
N ALA A 197 13.02 15.03 -13.76
CA ALA A 197 13.26 15.92 -12.63
C ALA A 197 14.66 15.71 -12.01
N TRP A 198 15.09 14.46 -11.82
CA TRP A 198 16.41 14.15 -11.28
C TRP A 198 17.54 14.53 -12.24
N ARG A 199 17.35 14.40 -13.56
CA ARG A 199 18.34 14.82 -14.56
C ARG A 199 18.57 16.33 -14.54
N ALA A 200 17.52 17.14 -14.36
CA ALA A 200 17.65 18.59 -14.27
C ALA A 200 18.43 19.02 -13.02
N VAL A 201 18.14 18.40 -11.86
CA VAL A 201 18.86 18.63 -10.60
C VAL A 201 20.33 18.22 -10.70
N LEU A 202 20.62 17.05 -11.29
CA LEU A 202 21.99 16.57 -11.46
C LEU A 202 22.80 17.45 -12.43
N LEU A 203 22.18 17.91 -13.52
CA LEU A 203 22.82 18.80 -14.50
C LEU A 203 23.13 20.19 -13.93
N GLN A 204 22.30 20.73 -13.04
CA GLN A 204 22.60 21.97 -12.33
C GLN A 204 23.72 21.80 -11.31
N ALA A 205 23.74 20.69 -10.56
CA ALA A 205 24.83 20.37 -9.63
C ALA A 205 26.18 20.20 -10.36
N LEU A 206 26.18 19.50 -11.50
CA LEU A 206 27.38 19.29 -12.33
C LEU A 206 27.90 20.57 -12.99
N ARG A 207 27.03 21.55 -13.30
CA ARG A 207 27.45 22.87 -13.81
C ARG A 207 28.18 23.71 -12.76
N ARG A 208 27.87 23.52 -11.46
CA ARG A 208 28.54 24.21 -10.35
C ARG A 208 29.88 23.57 -9.95
N LEU A 209 30.10 22.31 -10.29
CA LEU A 209 31.38 21.61 -10.06
C LEU A 209 32.42 21.84 -11.17
N ARG A 210 32.02 22.49 -12.27
CA ARG A 210 32.89 22.82 -13.42
C ARG A 210 33.17 24.32 -13.56
N GLY A 211 32.72 25.14 -12.60
CA GLY A 211 32.97 26.58 -12.55
C GLY A 211 33.79 26.94 -11.33
#